data_AF-A0A2H0CWT9-F1
#
_entry.id   AF-A0A2H0CWT9-F1
#
_cell.length_a   1.000
_cell.length_b   1.000
_cell.length_c   1.000
_cell.angle_alpha   90.00
_cell.angle_beta   90.00
_cell.angle_gamma   90.00
#
_symmetry.space_group_name_H-M   'P 1'
#
loop_
_entity.id
_entity.type
_entity.pdbx_description
1 polymer ?
#
loop_
_entity_poly.entity_id
_entity_poly.type
_entity_poly.pdbx_seq_one_letter_code
_entity_poly.pdbx_strand_id
1 'polypeptide(L)'
;MAIHNPQERGLIKYILLFIIFVIILGYFNIDLRGIIEKPEVQKNLAYIKEAGQNIWQNIILPLWHNYLSEPVLYFWQNIFIDIVWRAFTEGLEILKR
;
A
#
# COMPACT_ATOMS: atom_id res chain seq x y z
N MET A 1 7.45 -27.80 -2.54
CA MET A 1 7.35 -26.81 -1.44
C MET A 1 6.59 -25.61 -2.00
N ALA A 2 5.35 -25.38 -1.55
CA ALA A 2 4.56 -24.25 -2.03
C ALA A 2 5.07 -22.96 -1.39
N ILE A 3 5.45 -21.99 -2.22
CA ILE A 3 5.93 -20.68 -1.78
C ILE A 3 4.71 -19.92 -1.27
N HIS A 4 4.50 -19.92 0.05
CA HIS A 4 3.47 -19.11 0.68
C HIS A 4 4.00 -17.67 0.71
N ASN A 5 3.34 -16.75 -0.02
CA ASN A 5 3.64 -15.32 0.03
C ASN A 5 2.82 -14.68 1.17
N PRO A 6 3.40 -14.39 2.35
CA PRO A 6 2.63 -13.95 3.53
C PRO A 6 2.24 -12.47 3.48
N GLN A 7 2.78 -11.67 2.56
CA GLN A 7 2.64 -10.20 2.59
C GLN A 7 1.33 -9.70 1.97
N GLU A 8 0.81 -10.35 0.93
CA GLU A 8 -0.46 -9.92 0.30
C GLU A 8 -1.71 -10.38 1.08
N ARG A 9 -1.57 -11.42 1.91
CA ARG A 9 -2.67 -11.90 2.77
C ARG A 9 -2.97 -10.97 3.93
N GLY A 10 -2.00 -10.17 4.38
CA GLY A 10 -2.20 -9.24 5.49
C GLY A 10 -3.17 -8.12 5.14
N LEU A 11 -2.91 -7.40 4.05
CA LEU A 11 -3.67 -6.22 3.67
C LEU A 11 -5.15 -6.54 3.34
N ILE A 12 -5.40 -7.62 2.59
CA ILE A 12 -6.75 -8.11 2.30
C ILE A 12 -7.49 -8.53 3.58
N LYS A 13 -6.81 -9.18 4.54
CA LYS A 13 -7.39 -9.53 5.83
C LYS A 13 -7.80 -8.29 6.63
N TYR A 14 -6.99 -7.23 6.62
CA TYR A 14 -7.33 -5.98 7.31
C TYR A 14 -8.50 -5.24 6.64
N ILE A 15 -8.55 -5.21 5.31
CA ILE A 15 -9.70 -4.62 4.59
C ILE A 15 -10.98 -5.39 4.92
N LEU A 16 -10.95 -6.73 4.86
CA LEU A 16 -12.11 -7.56 5.18
C LEU A 16 -12.55 -7.37 6.63
N LEU A 17 -11.60 -7.32 7.57
CA LEU A 17 -11.87 -7.06 8.98
C LEU A 17 -12.49 -5.67 9.20
N PHE A 18 -12.01 -4.65 8.49
CA PHE A 18 -12.55 -3.29 8.53
C PHE A 18 -13.99 -3.25 8.01
N ILE A 19 -14.28 -3.94 6.90
CA ILE A 19 -15.64 -4.05 6.36
C ILE A 19 -16.58 -4.71 7.38
N ILE A 20 -16.16 -5.83 7.98
CA ILE A 20 -16.94 -6.51 9.03
C ILE A 20 -17.17 -5.57 10.23
N PHE A 21 -16.15 -4.83 10.64
CA PHE A 21 -16.28 -3.85 11.73
C PHE A 21 -17.31 -2.76 11.42
N VAL A 22 -17.28 -2.18 10.21
CA VAL A 22 -18.28 -1.18 9.77
C VAL A 22 -19.69 -1.76 9.76
N ILE A 23 -19.86 -3.01 9.31
CA ILE A 23 -21.15 -3.71 9.33
C ILE A 23 -21.66 -3.89 10.77
N ILE A 24 -20.78 -4.29 11.69
CA ILE A 24 -21.11 -4.44 13.12
C ILE A 24 -21.57 -3.10 13.71
N LEU A 25 -20.87 -2.00 13.41
CA LEU A 25 -21.28 -0.66 13.86
C LEU A 25 -22.66 -0.27 13.32
N GLY A 26 -22.95 -0.60 12.06
CA GLY A 26 -24.28 -0.42 11.46
C GLY A 26 -25.36 -1.23 12.17
N TYR A 27 -25.07 -2.48 12.55
CA TYR A 27 -25.98 -3.32 13.35
C TYR A 27 -26.33 -2.70 14.71
N PHE A 28 -25.37 -2.02 15.35
CA PHE A 28 -25.59 -1.29 16.60
C PHE A 28 -26.25 0.10 16.43
N ASN A 29 -26.76 0.43 15.24
CA ASN A 29 -27.35 1.75 14.91
C ASN A 29 -26.39 2.94 15.17
N ILE A 30 -25.08 2.72 15.08
CA ILE A 30 -24.10 3.79 15.22
C ILE A 30 -24.05 4.57 13.91
N ASP A 31 -24.47 5.83 13.95
CA ASP A 31 -24.42 6.72 12.80
C ASP A 31 -22.97 7.22 12.56
N LEU A 32 -22.26 6.49 11.70
CA LEU A 32 -20.92 6.85 11.27
C LEU A 32 -20.86 8.20 10.56
N ARG A 33 -21.91 8.58 9.82
CA ARG A 33 -21.95 9.86 9.12
C ARG A 33 -22.00 10.99 10.14
N GLY A 34 -22.95 10.92 11.08
CA GLY A 34 -23.07 11.90 12.16
C GLY A 34 -21.80 12.01 13.03
N ILE A 35 -21.05 10.92 13.21
CA ILE A 35 -19.75 10.97 13.91
C ILE A 35 -18.68 11.68 13.08
N ILE A 36 -18.55 11.34 11.80
CA ILE A 36 -17.53 11.93 10.93
C ILE A 36 -17.83 13.42 10.69
N GLU A 37 -19.10 13.83 10.64
CA GLU A 37 -19.52 15.22 10.46
C GLU A 37 -19.31 16.11 11.70
N LYS A 38 -18.96 15.53 12.87
CA LYS A 38 -18.69 16.32 14.07
C LYS A 38 -17.52 17.29 13.83
N PRO A 39 -17.62 18.56 14.25
CA PRO A 39 -16.55 19.55 14.06
C PRO A 39 -15.19 19.10 14.61
N GLU A 40 -15.19 18.42 15.75
CA GLU A 40 -13.97 17.89 16.39
C GLU A 40 -13.31 16.79 15.55
N VAL A 41 -14.11 15.87 15.00
CA VAL A 41 -13.62 14.78 14.15
C VAL A 41 -13.11 15.34 12.82
N GLN A 42 -13.86 16.25 12.20
CA GLN A 42 -13.43 16.94 10.98
C GLN A 42 -12.11 17.70 11.18
N LYS A 43 -11.94 18.41 12.30
CA LYS A 43 -10.70 19.14 12.62
C LYS A 43 -9.51 18.19 12.75
N ASN A 44 -9.69 17.06 13.43
CA ASN A 44 -8.62 16.08 13.62
C ASN A 44 -8.26 15.38 12.29
N LEU A 45 -9.27 15.01 11.49
CA LEU A 45 -9.06 14.43 10.15
C LEU A 45 -8.37 15.43 9.22
N ALA A 46 -8.76 16.70 9.24
CA ALA A 46 -8.11 17.76 8.48
C ALA A 46 -6.65 17.93 8.89
N TYR A 47 -6.34 17.95 10.19
CA TYR A 47 -4.96 18.03 10.70
C TYR A 47 -4.11 16.84 10.23
N ILE A 48 -4.63 15.61 10.34
CA ILE A 48 -3.90 14.40 9.90
C ILE A 48 -3.69 14.44 8.37
N LYS A 49 -4.72 14.84 7.61
CA LYS A 49 -4.63 14.97 6.17
C LYS A 49 -3.60 16.01 5.77
N GLU A 50 -3.62 17.18 6.40
CA GLU A 50 -2.68 18.26 6.14
C GLU A 50 -1.26 17.82 6.48
N ALA A 51 -1.02 17.25 7.67
CA ALA A 51 0.29 16.73 8.06
C ALA A 51 0.79 15.64 7.09
N GLY A 52 -0.07 14.71 6.70
CA GLY A 52 0.26 13.66 5.74
C GLY A 52 0.60 14.21 4.36
N GLN A 53 -0.18 15.18 3.87
CA GLN A 53 0.11 15.88 2.61
C GLN A 53 1.43 16.66 2.69
N ASN A 54 1.69 17.33 3.81
CA ASN A 54 2.91 18.11 4.01
C ASN A 54 4.15 17.21 4.01
N ILE A 55 4.12 16.08 4.74
CA ILE A 55 5.19 15.09 4.75
C ILE A 55 5.40 14.50 3.34
N TRP A 56 4.31 14.13 2.67
CA TRP A 56 4.39 13.56 1.33
C TRP A 56 5.04 14.53 0.32
N GLN A 57 4.58 15.78 0.31
CA GLN A 57 5.02 16.79 -0.66
C GLN A 57 6.40 17.36 -0.36
N ASN A 58 6.73 17.61 0.91
CA ASN A 58 7.96 18.31 1.27
C ASN A 58 9.12 17.40 1.65
N ILE A 59 8.84 16.13 1.98
CA ILE A 59 9.88 15.18 2.40
C ILE A 59 9.96 14.03 1.40
N ILE A 60 8.88 13.27 1.23
CA ILE A 60 8.93 12.00 0.50
C ILE A 60 9.15 12.19 -0.99
N LEU A 61 8.34 13.03 -1.64
CA LEU A 61 8.45 13.33 -3.07
C LEU A 61 9.84 13.85 -3.47
N PRO A 62 10.39 14.89 -2.82
CA PRO A 62 11.71 15.40 -3.18
C PRO A 62 12.83 14.42 -2.80
N LEU A 63 12.72 13.68 -1.69
CA LEU A 63 13.70 12.64 -1.35
C LEU A 63 13.74 11.56 -2.42
N TRP A 64 12.57 11.10 -2.85
CA TRP A 64 12.44 10.14 -3.93
C TRP A 64 13.04 10.69 -5.22
N HIS A 65 12.57 11.85 -5.68
CA HIS A 65 12.95 12.38 -6.97
C HIS A 65 14.44 12.73 -7.04
N ASN A 66 14.97 13.39 -6.01
CA ASN A 66 16.32 13.97 -6.06
C ASN A 66 17.43 13.02 -5.61
N TYR A 67 17.11 11.97 -4.83
CA TYR A 67 18.15 11.12 -4.22
C TYR A 67 17.97 9.64 -4.48
N LEU A 68 16.73 9.13 -4.44
CA LEU A 68 16.49 7.69 -4.49
C LEU A 68 16.13 7.19 -5.88
N SER A 69 15.50 8.01 -6.72
CA SER A 69 14.92 7.58 -7.98
C SER A 69 15.97 6.98 -8.92
N GLU A 70 17.10 7.66 -9.11
CA GLU A 70 18.17 7.21 -9.99
C GLU A 70 18.81 5.88 -9.56
N PRO A 71 19.32 5.73 -8.32
CA PRO A 71 19.89 4.45 -7.90
C PRO A 71 18.84 3.34 -7.87
N VAL A 72 17.61 3.61 -7.41
CA VAL A 72 16.56 2.60 -7.36
C VAL A 72 16.14 2.14 -8.75
N LEU A 73 15.97 3.07 -9.71
CA LEU A 73 15.64 2.72 -11.08
C LEU A 73 16.79 1.98 -11.78
N TYR A 74 18.04 2.34 -11.51
CA TYR A 74 19.21 1.61 -12.01
C TYR A 74 19.20 0.15 -11.53
N PHE A 75 19.04 -0.08 -10.22
CA PHE A 75 18.98 -1.42 -9.66
C PHE A 75 17.77 -2.20 -10.18
N TRP A 76 16.63 -1.55 -10.31
CA TRP A 76 15.41 -2.16 -10.83
C TRP A 76 15.61 -2.64 -12.28
N GLN A 77 16.09 -1.76 -13.16
CA GLN A 77 16.21 -2.04 -14.59
C GLN A 77 17.35 -3.01 -14.90
N ASN A 78 18.53 -2.82 -14.31
CA ASN A 78 19.72 -3.55 -14.73
C ASN A 78 20.01 -4.80 -13.92
N ILE A 79 19.46 -4.92 -12.71
CA ILE A 79 19.74 -6.06 -11.82
C ILE A 79 18.46 -6.85 -11.60
N PHE A 80 17.41 -6.20 -11.12
CA PHE A 80 16.20 -6.91 -10.71
C PHE A 80 15.44 -7.48 -11.91
N ILE A 81 15.16 -6.66 -12.94
CA ILE A 81 14.50 -7.12 -14.17
C ILE A 81 15.34 -8.20 -14.84
N ASP A 82 16.65 -8.02 -15.00
CA ASP A 82 17.53 -9.00 -15.65
C ASP A 82 17.52 -10.36 -14.93
N ILE A 83 17.64 -10.37 -13.61
CA ILE A 83 17.63 -11.61 -12.81
C ILE A 83 16.25 -12.29 -12.88
N VAL A 84 15.18 -11.52 -12.65
CA VAL A 84 13.81 -12.05 -12.64
C VAL A 84 13.41 -12.53 -14.03
N TRP A 85 13.75 -11.77 -15.07
CA TRP A 85 13.41 -12.12 -16.44
C TRP A 85 14.13 -13.37 -16.91
N ARG A 86 15.44 -13.50 -16.62
CA ARG A 86 16.19 -14.74 -16.92
C ARG A 86 15.58 -15.95 -16.22
N ALA A 87 15.35 -15.86 -14.91
CA ALA A 87 14.75 -16.93 -14.14
C ALA A 87 13.35 -17.31 -14.66
N PHE A 88 12.57 -16.31 -15.07
CA PHE A 88 11.26 -16.50 -15.67
C PHE A 88 11.32 -17.18 -17.04
N THR A 89 12.16 -16.70 -17.96
CA THR A 89 12.28 -17.27 -19.30
C THR A 89 12.83 -18.68 -19.28
N GLU A 90 13.86 -18.95 -18.47
CA GLU A 90 14.43 -20.29 -18.31
C GLU A 90 13.41 -21.26 -17.71
N GLY A 91 12.65 -20.83 -16.69
CA GLY A 91 11.57 -21.63 -16.11
C GLY A 91 10.45 -21.96 -17.11
N LEU A 92 10.07 -21.01 -17.97
CA LEU A 92 9.09 -21.25 -19.03
C LEU A 92 9.63 -22.16 -20.14
N GLU A 93 10.92 -22.06 -20.45
CA GLU A 93 11.58 -22.91 -21.45
C GLU A 93 11.59 -24.38 -21.03
N ILE A 94 11.76 -24.64 -19.73
CA ILE A 94 11.65 -25.98 -19.14
C ILE A 94 10.22 -26.53 -19.23
N LEU A 95 9.19 -25.69 -19.05
CA LEU A 95 7.78 -26.13 -19.11
C LEU A 95 7.26 -26.35 -20.54
N LYS A 96 7.91 -25.76 -21.54
CA LYS A 96 7.53 -25.87 -22.96
C LYS A 96 8.11 -27.11 -23.65
N ARG A 97 9.12 -27.75 -23.05
CA ARG A 97 9.76 -28.98 -23.55
C ARG A 97 9.04 -30.22 -23.06
#